data_AF-A0AA42LK49-F1
#
_entry.id   AF-A0AA42LK49-F1
#
_cell.length_a   1.000
_cell.length_b   1.000
_cell.length_c   1.000
_cell.angle_alpha   90.00
_cell.angle_beta   90.00
_cell.angle_gamma   90.00
#
_symmetry.space_group_name_H-M   'P 1'
#
loop_
_entity.id
_entity.type
_entity.pdbx_description
1 polymer ?
#
loop_
_entity_poly.entity_id
_entity_poly.type
_entity_poly.pdbx_seq_one_letter_code
_entity_poly.pdbx_strand_id
1 'polypeptide(L)'
;MIGWWIIVSTGSPEECDRADLEARRAAILAQWEAGAGGIGWIEHLTQVSKATKFAGGGYPNRYAARARDVLPLIEGGGILPSKDGVWIFGIDEGEEYAQPPGWIGKVQVHADRVAACSPDQLLTIDAWDQS
;
A
#
# COMPACT_ATOMS: atom_id res chain seq x y z
N MET A 1 -10.90 8.33 -9.19
CA MET A 1 -9.78 7.50 -8.76
C MET A 1 -8.65 7.61 -9.74
N ILE A 2 -7.69 8.47 -9.44
CA ILE A 2 -6.48 8.71 -10.25
C ILE A 2 -5.35 7.74 -9.85
N GLY A 3 -5.43 7.18 -8.63
CA GLY A 3 -4.43 6.30 -8.07
C GLY A 3 -4.72 5.98 -6.62
N TRP A 4 -3.70 5.41 -5.96
CA TRP A 4 -3.75 4.96 -4.58
C TRP A 4 -2.56 5.54 -3.82
N TRP A 5 -2.82 6.04 -2.62
CA TRP A 5 -1.80 6.22 -1.60
C TRP A 5 -1.78 4.99 -0.70
N ILE A 6 -0.69 4.22 -0.74
CA ILE A 6 -0.54 2.97 -0.01
C ILE A 6 0.38 3.20 1.19
N ILE A 7 -0.05 2.77 2.36
CA ILE A 7 0.73 2.79 3.61
C ILE A 7 0.79 1.36 4.16
N VAL A 8 1.99 0.91 4.49
CA VAL A 8 2.24 -0.36 5.18
C VAL A 8 2.81 -0.06 6.55
N SER A 9 2.11 -0.48 7.60
CA SER A 9 2.52 -0.29 8.99
C SER A 9 2.52 -1.58 9.78
N THR A 10 3.30 -1.60 10.86
CA THR A 10 3.27 -2.70 11.82
C THR A 10 2.03 -2.64 12.71
N GLY A 11 1.58 -3.80 13.17
CA GLY A 11 0.44 -3.93 14.09
C GLY A 11 -0.86 -4.28 13.38
N SER A 12 -1.85 -4.68 14.17
CA SER A 12 -3.19 -4.98 13.67
C SER A 12 -3.96 -3.71 13.27
N PRO A 13 -4.98 -3.84 12.42
CA PRO A 13 -5.91 -2.74 12.12
C PRO A 13 -6.40 -1.99 13.38
N GLU A 14 -6.79 -2.74 14.42
CA GLU A 14 -7.33 -2.21 15.67
C GLU A 14 -6.26 -1.53 16.55
N GLU A 15 -5.02 -1.97 16.47
CA GLU A 15 -3.88 -1.31 17.13
C GLU A 15 -3.56 0.02 16.45
N CYS A 16 -3.54 0.02 15.11
CA CYS A 16 -3.36 1.22 14.30
C CYS A 16 -4.46 2.26 14.58
N ASP A 17 -5.72 1.83 14.73
CA ASP A 17 -6.83 2.74 15.03
C ASP A 17 -6.74 3.39 16.41
N ARG A 18 -6.22 2.69 17.41
CA ARG A 18 -6.04 3.21 18.77
C ARG A 18 -4.77 4.04 18.96
N ALA A 19 -3.77 3.83 18.11
CA ALA A 19 -2.50 4.54 18.18
C ALA A 19 -2.67 6.04 17.90
N ASP A 20 -1.91 6.86 18.62
CA ASP A 20 -1.78 8.28 18.31
C ASP A 20 -0.97 8.51 17.03
N LEU A 21 -0.89 9.78 16.61
CA LEU A 21 -0.26 10.16 15.35
C LEU A 21 1.26 9.90 15.32
N GLU A 22 1.96 10.00 16.46
CA GLU A 22 3.39 9.75 16.54
C GLU A 22 3.67 8.26 16.47
N ALA A 23 2.92 7.46 17.24
CA ALA A 23 2.98 6.00 17.22
C ALA A 23 2.65 5.43 15.83
N ARG A 24 1.64 5.96 15.14
CA ARG A 24 1.32 5.59 13.75
C ARG A 24 2.49 5.85 12.82
N ARG A 25 3.12 7.03 12.90
CA ARG A 25 4.30 7.36 12.07
C ARG A 25 5.51 6.49 12.37
N ALA A 26 5.73 6.13 13.63
CA ALA A 26 6.79 5.22 14.03
C ALA A 26 6.57 3.78 13.51
N ALA A 27 5.31 3.37 13.35
CA ALA A 27 4.93 2.05 12.85
C ALA A 27 5.03 1.90 11.32
N ILE A 28 5.11 3.00 10.56
CA ILE A 28 5.20 2.94 9.09
C ILE A 28 6.51 2.26 8.66
N LEU A 29 6.36 1.22 7.84
CA LEU A 29 7.45 0.50 7.18
C LEU A 29 7.70 1.07 5.79
N ALA A 30 6.63 1.31 5.03
CA ALA A 30 6.71 1.82 3.67
C ALA A 30 5.45 2.59 3.29
N GLN A 31 5.59 3.56 2.39
CA GLN A 31 4.47 4.26 1.76
C GLN A 31 4.83 4.72 0.35
N TRP A 32 3.84 4.75 -0.54
CA TRP A 32 4.03 5.18 -1.93
C TRP A 32 2.70 5.53 -2.61
N GLU A 33 2.82 6.23 -3.74
CA GLU A 33 1.72 6.42 -4.69
C GLU A 33 1.79 5.38 -5.79
N ALA A 34 0.63 4.91 -6.24
CA ALA A 34 0.53 4.03 -7.39
C ALA A 34 -0.67 4.41 -8.26
N GLY A 35 -0.61 4.12 -9.56
CA GLY A 35 -1.75 4.35 -10.46
C GLY A 35 -2.95 3.45 -10.12
N ALA A 36 -4.05 3.56 -10.87
CA ALA A 36 -5.31 2.85 -10.56
C ALA A 36 -5.18 1.32 -10.32
N GLY A 37 -4.21 0.65 -10.93
CA GLY A 37 -3.91 -0.78 -10.71
C GLY A 37 -3.04 -1.10 -9.49
N GLY A 38 -2.68 -0.10 -8.68
CA GLY A 38 -1.66 -0.16 -7.63
C GLY A 38 -1.93 -1.12 -6.48
N ILE A 39 -3.19 -1.48 -6.24
CA ILE A 39 -3.59 -2.43 -5.19
C ILE A 39 -3.70 -3.87 -5.68
N GLY A 40 -3.43 -4.15 -6.96
CA GLY A 40 -3.61 -5.47 -7.55
C GLY A 40 -2.82 -6.59 -6.85
N TRP A 41 -1.63 -6.27 -6.32
CA TRP A 41 -0.83 -7.21 -5.54
C TRP A 41 -1.50 -7.57 -4.20
N ILE A 42 -2.19 -6.62 -3.55
CA ILE A 42 -2.90 -6.84 -2.28
C ILE A 42 -4.16 -7.67 -2.51
N GLU A 43 -4.89 -7.35 -3.58
CA GLU A 43 -6.07 -8.13 -4.00
C GLU A 43 -5.67 -9.56 -4.37
N HIS A 44 -4.52 -9.76 -5.03
CA HIS A 44 -3.97 -11.09 -5.27
C HIS A 44 -3.64 -11.84 -3.97
N LEU A 45 -2.97 -11.20 -3.00
CA LEU A 45 -2.72 -11.79 -1.68
C LEU A 45 -4.01 -12.20 -0.98
N THR A 46 -5.08 -11.41 -1.13
CA THR A 46 -6.40 -11.73 -0.57
C THR A 46 -7.01 -12.95 -1.24
N GLN A 47 -6.93 -13.06 -2.57
CA GLN A 47 -7.40 -14.22 -3.33
C GLN A 47 -6.70 -15.53 -2.93
N VAL A 48 -5.39 -15.47 -2.64
CA VAL A 48 -4.61 -16.64 -2.19
C VAL A 48 -4.61 -16.83 -0.67
N SER A 49 -5.51 -16.16 0.06
CA SER A 49 -5.69 -16.27 1.52
C SER A 49 -4.44 -15.91 2.34
N LYS A 50 -3.58 -15.04 1.81
CA LYS A 50 -2.41 -14.48 2.50
C LYS A 50 -2.67 -13.10 3.11
N ALA A 51 -3.73 -12.43 2.68
CA ALA A 51 -4.23 -11.20 3.24
C ALA A 51 -5.73 -11.32 3.54
N THR A 52 -6.19 -10.57 4.54
CA THR A 52 -7.62 -10.44 4.87
C THR A 52 -8.01 -8.98 4.70
N LYS A 53 -9.09 -8.72 3.94
CA LYS A 53 -9.68 -7.39 3.80
C LYS A 53 -10.67 -7.14 4.95
N PHE A 54 -10.47 -6.05 5.70
CA PHE A 54 -11.28 -5.70 6.88
C PHE A 54 -12.34 -4.64 6.56
N ALA A 55 -12.01 -3.67 5.70
CA ALA A 55 -12.90 -2.59 5.31
C ALA A 55 -12.94 -2.43 3.79
N GLY A 56 -14.14 -2.27 3.23
CA GLY A 56 -14.37 -2.10 1.78
C GLY A 56 -15.62 -1.28 1.42
N GLY A 57 -16.15 -0.49 2.35
CA GLY A 57 -17.34 0.38 2.14
C GLY A 57 -17.02 1.88 1.98
N GLY A 58 -15.73 2.21 1.82
CA GLY A 58 -15.17 3.57 1.76
C GLY A 58 -13.64 3.50 1.81
N TYR A 59 -12.97 4.66 1.90
CA TYR A 59 -11.50 4.71 2.07
C TYR A 59 -11.10 4.91 3.54
N PRO A 60 -10.01 4.26 3.98
CA PRO A 60 -9.13 3.39 3.20
C PRO A 60 -9.72 2.00 2.97
N ASN A 61 -9.34 1.38 1.87
CA ASN A 61 -9.38 -0.08 1.78
C ASN A 61 -8.31 -0.63 2.72
N ARG A 62 -8.73 -1.36 3.76
CA ARG A 62 -7.82 -1.87 4.79
C ARG A 62 -7.66 -3.37 4.72
N TYR A 63 -6.41 -3.81 4.79
CA TYR A 63 -6.02 -5.20 4.75
C TYR A 63 -5.07 -5.53 5.90
N ALA A 64 -5.06 -6.77 6.36
CA ALA A 64 -3.98 -7.29 7.19
C ALA A 64 -3.35 -8.52 6.55
N ALA A 65 -2.02 -8.61 6.65
CA ALA A 65 -1.22 -9.70 6.10
C ALA A 65 0.03 -9.91 6.96
N ARG A 66 0.68 -11.06 6.83
CA ARG A 66 1.95 -11.32 7.54
C ARG A 66 3.12 -10.65 6.82
N ALA A 67 4.10 -10.21 7.59
CA ALA A 67 5.33 -9.61 7.07
C ALA A 67 6.04 -10.51 6.04
N ARG A 68 6.09 -11.83 6.27
CA ARG A 68 6.67 -12.81 5.34
C ARG A 68 6.07 -12.80 3.93
N ASP A 69 4.82 -12.37 3.78
CA ASP A 69 4.12 -12.35 2.50
C ASP A 69 4.19 -10.97 1.83
N VAL A 70 4.42 -9.91 2.61
CA VAL A 70 4.41 -8.51 2.15
C VAL A 70 5.82 -7.95 1.92
N LEU A 71 6.73 -8.12 2.88
CA LEU A 71 8.06 -7.49 2.83
C LEU A 71 8.88 -7.94 1.60
N PRO A 72 8.89 -9.24 1.21
CA PRO A 72 9.58 -9.65 0.00
C PRO A 72 9.03 -9.00 -1.29
N LEU A 73 7.75 -8.62 -1.32
CA LEU A 73 7.17 -7.90 -2.46
C LEU A 73 7.64 -6.44 -2.51
N ILE A 74 7.80 -5.81 -1.35
CA ILE A 74 8.32 -4.44 -1.24
C ILE A 74 9.79 -4.41 -1.66
N GLU A 75 10.60 -5.35 -1.18
CA GLU A 75 12.04 -5.42 -1.47
C GLU A 75 12.34 -5.92 -2.89
N GLY A 76 11.54 -6.88 -3.39
CA GLY A 76 11.73 -7.53 -4.69
C GLY A 76 11.01 -6.86 -5.86
N GLY A 77 10.32 -5.73 -5.64
CA GLY A 77 9.56 -5.02 -6.68
C GLY A 77 8.25 -5.69 -7.07
N GLY A 78 7.74 -6.65 -6.29
CA GLY A 78 6.43 -7.26 -6.47
C GLY A 78 5.24 -6.33 -6.21
N ILE A 79 5.50 -5.13 -5.67
CA ILE A 79 4.51 -4.04 -5.55
C ILE A 79 4.31 -3.25 -6.85
N LEU A 80 5.14 -3.48 -7.87
CA LEU A 80 5.02 -2.78 -9.15
C LEU A 80 3.73 -3.23 -9.86
N PRO A 81 2.84 -2.29 -10.23
CA PRO A 81 1.65 -2.63 -11.01
C PRO A 81 2.05 -3.16 -12.38
N SER A 82 1.14 -3.89 -13.03
CA SER A 82 1.37 -4.40 -14.38
C SER A 82 1.72 -3.28 -15.37
N LYS A 83 2.77 -3.50 -16.16
CA LYS A 83 3.20 -2.61 -17.25
C LYS A 83 2.28 -2.69 -18.47
N ASP A 84 1.40 -3.69 -18.54
CA ASP A 84 0.41 -3.86 -19.60
C ASP A 84 -0.94 -3.19 -19.27
N GLY A 85 -0.96 -2.35 -18.23
CA GLY A 85 -2.15 -1.63 -17.78
C GLY A 85 -2.59 -0.47 -18.68
N VAL A 86 -3.51 0.35 -18.17
CA VAL A 86 -4.10 1.49 -18.89
C VAL A 86 -3.35 2.78 -18.53
N TRP A 87 -3.18 3.66 -19.50
CA TRP A 87 -2.69 5.03 -19.27
C TRP A 87 -3.75 5.87 -18.56
N ILE A 88 -3.35 6.61 -17.54
CA ILE A 88 -4.23 7.55 -16.85
C ILE A 88 -3.88 8.96 -17.30
N PHE A 89 -4.86 9.70 -17.79
CA PHE A 89 -4.73 11.10 -18.17
C PHE A 89 -5.68 11.93 -17.30
N GLY A 90 -5.23 13.08 -16.86
CA GLY A 90 -6.06 13.97 -16.03
C GLY A 90 -5.51 15.38 -15.97
N ILE A 91 -6.23 16.22 -15.25
CA ILE A 91 -5.82 17.58 -14.92
C ILE A 91 -5.89 17.69 -13.39
N ASP A 92 -4.79 18.08 -12.78
CA ASP A 92 -4.70 18.36 -11.34
C ASP A 92 -4.19 19.79 -11.15
N GLU A 93 -4.88 20.57 -10.31
CA GLU A 93 -4.60 22.01 -10.08
C GLU A 93 -4.41 22.87 -11.37
N GLY A 94 -4.98 22.44 -12.50
CA GLY A 94 -4.85 23.11 -13.79
C GLY A 94 -3.66 22.66 -14.65
N GLU A 95 -2.88 21.68 -14.20
CA GLU A 95 -1.81 21.04 -14.97
C GLU A 95 -2.25 19.68 -15.52
N GLU A 96 -2.04 19.47 -16.82
CA GLU A 96 -2.27 18.17 -17.46
C GLU A 96 -1.20 17.16 -17.03
N TYR A 97 -1.62 15.95 -16.69
CA TYR A 97 -0.71 14.85 -16.40
C TYR A 97 -1.08 13.58 -17.17
N ALA A 98 -0.04 12.77 -17.42
CA ALA A 98 -0.14 11.44 -18.02
C ALA A 98 0.67 10.44 -17.18
N GLN A 99 -0.01 9.49 -16.55
CA GLN A 99 0.63 8.41 -15.80
C GLN A 99 0.67 7.13 -16.66
N PRO A 100 1.86 6.56 -16.89
CA PRO A 100 1.98 5.31 -17.62
C PRO A 100 1.45 4.13 -16.79
N PRO A 101 1.14 3.00 -17.45
CA PRO A 101 0.94 1.73 -16.76
C PRO A 101 2.12 1.37 -15.85
N GLY A 102 1.84 0.80 -14.69
CA GLY A 102 2.90 0.47 -13.72
C GLY A 102 3.49 1.67 -13.00
N TRP A 103 2.90 2.87 -13.11
CA TRP A 103 3.39 4.06 -12.42
C TRP A 103 3.37 3.88 -10.90
N ILE A 104 4.50 4.29 -10.29
CA ILE A 104 4.71 4.38 -8.85
C ILE A 104 5.45 5.69 -8.56
N GLY A 105 5.07 6.37 -7.48
CA GLY A 105 5.58 7.67 -7.09
C GLY A 105 5.82 7.79 -5.59
N LYS A 106 6.59 8.81 -5.18
CA LYS A 106 6.84 9.19 -3.77
C LYS A 106 7.16 8.02 -2.84
N VAL A 107 7.93 7.04 -3.34
CA VAL A 107 8.27 5.82 -2.62
C VAL A 107 9.15 6.16 -1.42
N GLN A 108 8.71 5.75 -0.23
CA GLN A 108 9.48 5.84 1.01
C GLN A 108 9.46 4.47 1.68
N VAL A 109 10.64 3.94 1.99
CA VAL A 109 10.82 2.66 2.68
C VAL A 109 11.80 2.86 3.83
N HIS A 110 11.38 2.50 5.03
CA HIS A 110 12.22 2.52 6.23
C HIS A 110 12.93 1.18 6.36
N ALA A 111 14.06 1.03 5.66
CA ALA A 111 14.79 -0.24 5.56
C ALA A 111 15.21 -0.81 6.93
N ASP A 112 15.56 0.05 7.88
CA ASP A 112 15.86 -0.29 9.27
C ASP A 112 14.66 -0.96 9.98
N ARG A 113 13.46 -0.41 9.79
CA ARG A 113 12.23 -0.95 10.38
C ARG A 113 11.77 -2.24 9.70
N VAL A 114 11.93 -2.32 8.37
CA VAL A 114 11.67 -3.52 7.58
C VAL A 114 12.57 -4.66 8.04
N ALA A 115 13.87 -4.41 8.20
CA ALA A 115 14.83 -5.41 8.66
C ALA A 115 14.59 -5.87 10.11
N ALA A 116 14.04 -4.99 10.96
CA ALA A 116 13.68 -5.32 12.33
C ALA A 116 12.35 -6.09 12.47
N CYS A 117 11.56 -6.20 11.39
CA CYS A 117 10.23 -6.77 11.43
C CYS A 117 10.29 -8.32 11.45
N SER A 118 9.56 -8.93 12.38
CA SER A 118 9.46 -10.39 12.44
C SER A 118 8.64 -10.92 11.25
N PRO A 119 9.03 -12.03 10.59
CA PRO A 119 8.28 -12.60 9.48
C PRO A 119 6.81 -12.97 9.82
N ASP A 120 6.52 -13.23 11.09
CA ASP A 120 5.17 -13.54 11.58
C ASP A 120 4.41 -12.34 12.12
N GLN A 121 5.03 -11.17 12.11
CA GLN A 121 4.39 -9.94 12.52
C GLN A 121 3.22 -9.62 11.59
N LEU A 122 2.09 -9.28 12.19
CA LEU A 122 0.94 -8.79 11.45
C LEU A 122 1.21 -7.35 11.01
N LEU A 123 0.97 -7.10 9.73
CA LEU A 123 1.05 -5.79 9.11
C LEU A 123 -0.34 -5.33 8.70
N THR A 124 -0.55 -4.03 8.78
CA THR A 124 -1.73 -3.35 8.24
C THR A 124 -1.33 -2.65 6.95
N ILE A 125 -2.17 -2.81 5.92
CA ILE A 125 -2.01 -2.15 4.62
C ILE A 125 -3.24 -1.27 4.41
N ASP A 126 -3.03 0.03 4.33
CA ASP A 126 -4.07 1.02 4.04
C ASP A 126 -3.89 1.55 2.62
N ALA A 127 -4.93 1.41 1.80
CA ALA A 127 -4.99 1.98 0.46
C ALA A 127 -6.06 3.06 0.38
N TRP A 128 -5.62 4.31 0.26
CA TRP A 128 -6.45 5.50 0.12
C TRP A 128 -6.59 5.86 -1.35
N ASP A 129 -7.82 6.12 -1.81
CA ASP A 129 -8.05 6.66 -3.16
C ASP A 129 -7.60 8.11 -3.23
N GLN A 130 -6.95 8.45 -4.34
CA GLN A 130 -6.49 9.80 -4.63
C GLN A 130 -7.51 10.58 -5.48
N SER A 131 -8.82 10.30 -5.34
CA SER A 131 -9.88 10.96 -6.12
C SER A 131 -9.98 12.46 -5.95
#